data_AF-A0A9P4Q057-F1
#
_entry.id   AF-A0A9P4Q057-F1
#
_cell.length_a   1.000
_cell.length_b   1.000
_cell.length_c   1.000
_cell.angle_alpha   90.00
_cell.angle_beta   90.00
_cell.angle_gamma   90.00
#
_symmetry.space_group_name_H-M   'P 1'
#
loop_
_entity.id
_entity.type
_entity.pdbx_description
1 polymer ?
#
loop_
_entity_poly.entity_id
_entity_poly.type
_entity_poly.pdbx_seq_one_letter_code
_entity_poly.pdbx_strand_id
1 'polypeptide(L)' 'EANIQEAIASYLRSDYSSIRAAATAFSISYSTLRHRLAGRKSRSKANETNQNLTKNEEHTLVKWLISLTKSG' A
#
# COMPACT_ATOMS: atom_id res chain seq x y z
N GLU A 1 -4.05 2.67 0.93
CA GLU A 1 -2.62 2.77 1.33
C GLU A 1 -1.99 4.13 1.01
N ALA A 2 -2.50 4.89 0.04
CA ALA A 2 -1.99 6.20 -0.34
C ALA A 2 -1.75 7.15 0.85
N ASN A 3 -2.72 7.29 1.77
CA ASN A 3 -2.58 8.16 2.94
C ASN A 3 -1.43 7.78 3.88
N ILE A 4 -1.09 6.49 4.00
CA ILE A 4 0.02 6.03 4.84
C ILE A 4 1.36 6.34 4.17
N GLN A 5 1.45 6.14 2.85
CA GLN A 5 2.66 6.46 2.10
C GLN A 5 2.93 7.97 2.09
N GLU A 6 1.89 8.78 1.92
CA GLU A 6 2.00 10.24 1.99
C GLU A 6 2.39 10.71 3.40
N ALA A 7 1.83 10.10 4.45
CA ALA A 7 2.23 10.38 5.84
C ALA A 7 3.69 10.04 6.14
N ILE A 8 4.22 8.96 5.55
CA ILE A 8 5.64 8.59 5.66
C ILE A 8 6.50 9.59 4.90
N ALA A 9 6.13 9.91 3.65
CA ALA A 9 6.86 10.84 2.81
C ALA A 9 6.95 12.22 3.47
N SER A 10 5.84 12.76 3.95
CA SER A 10 5.80 14.05 4.65
C SER A 10 6.59 14.06 5.95
N TYR A 11 6.59 12.95 6.72
CA TYR A 11 7.48 12.84 7.88
C TYR A 11 8.96 12.83 7.48
N LEU A 12 9.34 12.10 6.43
CA LEU A 12 10.72 12.05 5.93
C LEU A 12 11.19 13.38 5.34
N ARG A 13 10.28 14.15 4.73
CA ARG A 13 10.51 15.54 4.28
C ARG A 13 10.65 16.53 5.44
N SER A 14 10.47 16.09 6.69
CA SER A 14 10.44 16.93 7.89
C SER A 14 9.30 17.98 7.90
N ASP A 15 8.21 17.73 7.16
CA ASP A 15 7.01 18.59 7.16
C ASP A 15 6.32 18.58 8.55
N TYR A 16 6.57 17.54 9.35
CA TYR A 16 6.02 17.36 10.69
C TYR A 16 7.14 17.08 11.69
N SER A 17 7.09 17.78 12.83
CA SER A 17 8.05 17.65 13.92
C SER A 17 8.03 16.29 14.64
N SER A 18 6.97 15.51 14.46
CA SER A 18 6.84 14.20 15.09
C SER A 18 5.95 13.25 14.30
N ILE A 19 6.17 11.95 14.53
CA ILE A 19 5.32 10.88 14.01
C ILE A 19 3.86 11.06 14.47
N ARG A 20 3.64 11.59 15.69
CA ARG A 20 2.28 11.86 16.20
C ARG A 20 1.59 12.98 15.43
N ALA A 21 2.32 14.05 15.09
CA ALA A 21 1.79 15.17 14.31
C ALA A 21 1.39 14.70 12.90
N ALA A 22 2.27 13.96 12.21
CA ALA A 22 1.95 13.35 10.92
C ALA A 22 0.76 12.38 11.02
N ALA A 23 0.75 11.48 12.02
CA ALA A 23 -0.36 10.54 12.21
C ALA A 23 -1.71 11.25 12.40
N THR A 24 -1.73 12.33 13.17
CA THR A 24 -2.94 13.13 13.40
C THR A 24 -3.39 13.85 12.13
N ALA A 25 -2.46 14.49 11.41
CA ALA A 25 -2.76 15.21 10.17
C ALA A 25 -3.38 14.31 9.09
N PHE A 26 -2.92 13.06 9.00
CA PHE A 26 -3.44 12.09 8.03
C PHE A 26 -4.54 11.18 8.59
N SER A 27 -5.03 11.43 9.82
CA SER A 27 -6.05 10.59 10.49
C SER A 27 -5.69 9.10 10.58
N ILE A 28 -4.42 8.80 10.85
CA ILE A 28 -3.88 7.45 11.00
C ILE A 28 -3.51 7.23 12.47
N SER A 29 -3.66 6.00 12.98
CA SER A 29 -3.17 5.69 14.33
C SER A 29 -1.64 5.79 14.41
N TYR A 30 -1.14 6.37 15.49
CA TYR A 30 0.29 6.50 15.76
C TYR A 30 1.04 5.16 15.64
N SER A 31 0.47 4.09 16.21
CA SER A 31 1.04 2.75 16.16
C SER A 31 1.20 2.26 14.72
N THR A 32 0.21 2.51 13.86
CA THR A 32 0.26 2.15 12.45
C THR A 32 1.39 2.89 11.73
N LEU A 33 1.47 4.22 11.88
CA LEU A 33 2.51 5.00 11.21
C LEU A 33 3.91 4.62 11.70
N ARG A 34 4.08 4.42 13.01
CA ARG A 34 5.33 3.94 13.61
C ARG A 34 5.76 2.57 13.06
N HIS A 35 4.84 1.61 12.97
CA HIS A 35 5.16 0.29 12.40
C HIS A 35 5.54 0.38 10.93
N ARG A 36 4.91 1.28 10.17
CA ARG A 36 5.21 1.46 8.75
C ARG A 36 6.58 2.11 8.54
N LEU A 37 6.93 3.11 9.35
CA LEU A 37 8.28 3.69 9.39
C LEU A 37 9.36 2.66 9.77
N ALA A 38 9.03 1.69 10.64
CA ALA A 38 9.91 0.57 10.97
C ALA A 38 10.01 -0.50 9.86
N GLY A 39 9.40 -0.27 8.68
CA GLY A 39 9.49 -1.18 7.53
C GLY A 39 8.46 -2.31 7.52
N ARG A 40 7.48 -2.33 8.43
CA ARG A 40 6.42 -3.35 8.43
C ARG A 40 5.54 -3.18 7.20
N LYS A 41 5.60 -4.12 6.27
CA LYS A 41 4.73 -4.17 5.08
C LYS A 41 3.26 -4.33 5.48
N SER A 42 2.34 -3.89 4.63
CA SER A 42 0.92 -4.22 4.80
C SER A 42 0.72 -5.72 4.56
N ARG A 43 -0.37 -6.29 5.08
CA ARG A 43 -0.67 -7.71 4.87
C ARG A 43 -0.80 -8.04 3.38
N SER A 44 -1.40 -7.14 2.61
CA SER A 44 -1.51 -7.27 1.16
C SER A 44 -0.12 -7.34 0.50
N LYS A 45 0.78 -6.40 0.83
CA LYS A 45 2.14 -6.37 0.26
C LYS A 45 3.05 -7.49 0.78
N ALA A 46 2.84 -7.96 2.01
CA ALA A 46 3.56 -9.11 2.56
C ALA A 46 3.12 -10.42 1.89
N ASN A 47 1.86 -10.51 1.47
CA ASN A 47 1.34 -11.67 0.76
C ASN A 47 1.72 -11.68 -0.73
N GLU A 48 2.10 -10.55 -1.34
CA GLU A 48 2.60 -10.50 -2.74
C GLU A 48 3.76 -11.48 -2.97
N THR A 49 4.67 -11.64 -2.00
CA THR A 49 5.79 -12.60 -2.13
C THR A 49 5.37 -14.06 -2.00
N ASN A 50 4.19 -14.32 -1.47
CA ASN A 50 3.62 -15.67 -1.33
C ASN A 50 2.62 -15.98 -2.46
N GLN A 51 2.40 -15.07 -3.41
CA GLN A 51 1.58 -15.32 -4.57
C GLN A 51 2.41 -16.04 -5.65
N ASN A 52 1.83 -17.10 -6.24
CA ASN A 52 2.46 -17.82 -7.36
C ASN A 52 2.51 -16.98 -8.64
N LEU A 53 1.60 -16.02 -8.78
CA LEU A 53 1.49 -15.12 -9.91
C LEU A 53 1.82 -13.70 -9.47
N THR A 54 2.55 -12.99 -10.32
CA THR A 54 2.73 -11.56 -10.18
C THR A 54 1.43 -10.83 -10.52
N LYS A 55 1.24 -9.63 -9.98
CA LYS A 55 0.08 -8.77 -10.29
C LYS A 55 -0.09 -8.53 -11.80
N ASN A 56 1.01 -8.49 -12.55
CA ASN A 56 0.99 -8.31 -13.99
C ASN A 56 0.42 -9.54 -14.71
N GLU A 57 0.78 -10.75 -14.27
CA GLU A 57 0.24 -12.00 -14.80
C GLU A 57 -1.24 -12.14 -14.47
N GLU A 58 -1.64 -11.88 -13.22
CA GLU A 58 -3.06 -11.85 -12.82
C GLU A 58 -3.87 -10.88 -13.68
N HIS A 59 -3.36 -9.67 -13.92
CA HIS A 59 -4.03 -8.66 -14.74
C HIS A 59 -4.16 -9.11 -16.21
N THR A 60 -3.17 -9.83 -16.73
CA THR A 60 -3.20 -10.38 -18.09
C THR A 60 -4.27 -11.47 -18.22
N LEU A 61 -4.36 -12.37 -17.23
CA LEU A 61 -5.38 -13.40 -17.17
C LEU A 61 -6.80 -12.80 -17.11
N VAL A 62 -7.00 -11.77 -16.28
CA VAL A 62 -8.28 -11.07 -16.17
C VAL A 62 -8.68 -10.44 -17.51
N LYS A 63 -7.74 -9.77 -18.21
CA LYS A 63 -8.00 -9.19 -19.54
C LYS A 63 -8.40 -10.27 -20.55
N TRP A 64 -7.68 -11.39 -20.57
CA TRP A 64 -8.00 -12.54 -21.42
C TRP A 64 -9.41 -13.08 -21.16
N LEU A 65 -9.77 -13.26 -19.89
CA LEU A 65 -11.07 -13.78 -19.50
C LEU A 65 -12.21 -12.81 -19.88
N ILE A 66 -11.99 -11.50 -19.73
CA ILE A 66 -12.93 -10.46 -20.21
C ILE A 66 -13.07 -10.50 -21.74
N SER A 67 -11.98 -10.67 -22.49
CA SER A 67 -12.08 -10.78 -23.96
C SER A 67 -12.82 -12.04 -24.41
N LEU A 68 -12.61 -13.16 -23.72
CA LEU A 68 -13.28 -14.42 -24.00
C LEU A 68 -14.79 -14.34 -23.71
N THR A 69 -15.16 -13.73 -22.59
CA THR A 69 -16.57 -13.58 -22.19
C THR A 69 -17.35 -12.54 -22.99
N LYS A 70 -16.69 -11.50 -23.52
CA LYS A 70 -17.31 -10.52 -24.41
C LYS A 70 -17.54 -11.02 -25.83
N SER A 71 -16.87 -12.11 -26.22
CA SER A 71 -16.91 -12.64 -27.59
C SER A 71 -17.87 -13.83 -27.75
N GLY A 72 -18.66 -14.15 -26.72
CA GLY A 72 -19.73 -15.17 -26.75
C GLY A 72 -21.10 -14.52 -26.64
#